data_AF-A0A453F5E9-F1
#
_entry.id   AF-A0A453F5E9-F1
#
_cell.length_a   1.000
_cell.length_b   1.000
_cell.length_c   1.000
_cell.angle_alpha   90.00
_cell.angle_beta   90.00
_cell.angle_gamma   90.00
#
_symmetry.space_group_name_H-M   'P 1'
#
loop_
_entity.id
_entity.type
_entity.pdbx_description
1 polymer ?
#
loop_
_entity_poly.entity_id
_entity_poly.type
_entity_poly.pdbx_seq_one_letter_code
_entity_poly.pdbx_strand_id
1 'polypeptide(L)'
;RCVGFIMAKMVLRELMDSSTFQKFKSFLNKGNDPSCLREFLLPILSQNSPSGNIGLQMLDRHWGAGWNLLALLLATKSDKRISCVDALRHPFLCGPKWRISPTVNVVRWGLGSTAVRLAEDYIYGHHQRRRLAYFIELMEVLNPNSSTENWLRLLPGRWCLLYCTGRHIGLTLRQPTPRVLISDAFLTFAEAPESVDPILSLTSDIGFKIMPESDWPHDKSGTEGNLSVTTSARITPGRIYTNAEDGKESSSRITSSRYLGGKWGKAAKMKQLPASLPTASVNVDENDVDVSMSCGSTLKVKSARKVLQEVRTQTPPEMFDLSKIVCGTYIDSRLMVLRGVNGSALLFVRSNRTSDP
;
A
#
# COMPACT_ATOMS: atom_id res chain seq x y z
N ARG A 1 30.38 -6.38 -13.73
CA ARG A 1 29.83 -6.90 -15.00
C ARG A 1 29.44 -8.39 -14.88
N CYS A 2 30.35 -9.30 -14.50
CA CYS A 2 30.03 -10.73 -14.35
C CYS A 2 28.92 -11.04 -13.32
N VAL A 3 28.90 -10.32 -12.19
CA VAL A 3 27.84 -10.46 -11.17
C VAL A 3 26.46 -10.14 -11.75
N GLY A 4 26.31 -9.02 -12.48
CA GLY A 4 25.04 -8.61 -13.08
C GLY A 4 24.50 -9.62 -14.11
N PHE A 5 25.39 -10.25 -14.89
CA PHE A 5 25.00 -11.33 -15.80
C PHE A 5 24.48 -12.56 -15.06
N ILE A 6 25.15 -12.97 -13.97
CA ILE A 6 24.68 -14.08 -13.12
C ILE A 6 23.33 -13.72 -12.50
N MET A 7 23.16 -12.48 -12.00
CA MET A 7 21.88 -12.01 -11.45
C MET A 7 20.77 -12.08 -12.49
N ALA A 8 21.02 -11.57 -13.70
CA ALA A 8 20.05 -11.61 -14.80
C ALA A 8 19.70 -13.04 -15.20
N LYS A 9 20.69 -13.94 -15.29
CA LYS A 9 20.45 -15.36 -15.61
C LYS A 9 19.57 -16.05 -14.58
N MET A 10 19.79 -15.77 -13.29
CA MET A 10 18.97 -16.32 -12.20
C MET A 10 17.55 -15.79 -12.24
N VAL A 11 17.36 -14.48 -12.44
CA VAL A 11 16.02 -13.88 -12.59
C VAL A 11 15.28 -14.45 -13.82
N LEU A 12 15.97 -14.51 -14.97
CA LEU A 12 15.38 -15.00 -16.22
C LEU A 12 14.99 -16.47 -16.12
N ARG A 13 15.81 -17.31 -15.48
CA ARG A 13 15.46 -18.73 -15.28
C ARG A 13 14.10 -18.88 -14.59
N GLU A 14 13.84 -18.03 -13.61
CA GLU A 14 12.64 -18.09 -12.77
C GLU A 14 11.43 -17.47 -13.48
N LEU A 15 11.61 -16.36 -14.21
CA LEU A 15 10.55 -15.74 -15.01
C LEU A 15 10.20 -16.55 -16.27
N MET A 16 11.13 -17.33 -16.82
CA MET A 16 10.95 -18.15 -18.02
C MET A 16 10.43 -19.56 -17.73
N ASP A 17 10.20 -19.91 -16.46
CA ASP A 17 9.40 -21.09 -16.15
C ASP A 17 8.04 -20.98 -16.85
N SER A 18 7.60 -22.03 -17.56
CA SER A 18 6.44 -21.95 -18.46
C SER A 18 5.18 -21.47 -17.74
N SER A 19 4.96 -21.90 -16.49
CA SER A 19 3.78 -21.52 -15.71
C SER A 19 3.84 -20.05 -15.27
N THR A 20 5.03 -19.60 -14.85
CA THR A 20 5.27 -18.22 -14.41
C THR A 20 5.24 -17.25 -15.58
N PHE A 21 5.84 -17.64 -16.71
CA PHE A 21 5.90 -16.85 -17.93
C PHE A 21 4.51 -16.59 -18.52
N GLN A 22 3.61 -17.57 -18.50
CA GLN A 22 2.23 -17.39 -18.95
C GLN A 22 1.49 -16.33 -18.11
N LYS A 23 1.63 -16.39 -16.78
CA LYS A 23 1.03 -15.41 -15.86
C LYS A 23 1.65 -14.03 -16.05
N PHE A 24 2.96 -13.95 -16.20
CA PHE A 24 3.70 -12.73 -16.51
C PHE A 24 3.24 -12.10 -17.84
N LYS A 25 3.10 -12.90 -18.90
CA LYS A 25 2.61 -12.44 -20.21
C LYS A 25 1.18 -11.93 -20.13
N SER A 26 0.31 -12.66 -19.43
CA SER A 26 -1.08 -12.23 -19.18
C SER A 26 -1.13 -10.89 -18.45
N PHE A 27 -0.29 -10.72 -17.41
CA PHE A 27 -0.18 -9.48 -16.67
C PHE A 27 0.16 -8.28 -17.57
N LEU A 28 1.17 -8.42 -18.44
CA LEU A 28 1.58 -7.35 -19.36
C LEU A 28 0.53 -7.10 -20.46
N ASN A 29 -0.07 -8.15 -21.01
CA ASN A 29 -1.09 -8.03 -22.07
C ASN A 29 -2.35 -7.29 -21.59
N LYS A 30 -2.68 -7.38 -20.30
CA LYS A 30 -3.79 -6.63 -19.68
C LYS A 30 -3.49 -5.14 -19.49
N GLY A 31 -2.31 -4.66 -19.87
CA GLY A 31 -1.91 -3.26 -19.75
C GLY A 31 -1.56 -2.83 -18.32
N ASN A 32 -1.33 -3.78 -17.42
CA ASN A 32 -0.94 -3.47 -16.04
C ASN A 32 0.42 -2.76 -16.00
N ASP A 33 0.60 -1.90 -14.99
CA ASP A 33 1.88 -1.23 -14.79
C ASP A 33 2.95 -2.24 -14.34
N PRO A 34 4.08 -2.37 -15.06
CA PRO A 34 5.18 -3.27 -14.71
C PRO A 34 5.76 -3.08 -13.31
N SER A 35 5.55 -1.91 -12.71
CA SER A 35 5.93 -1.66 -11.33
C SER A 35 5.22 -2.59 -10.34
N CYS A 36 3.94 -2.89 -10.56
CA CYS A 36 3.14 -3.78 -9.69
C CYS A 36 3.45 -5.27 -9.85
N LEU A 37 4.52 -5.60 -10.59
CA LEU A 37 4.86 -6.97 -10.92
C LEU A 37 5.31 -7.78 -9.69
N ARG A 38 6.00 -7.14 -8.74
CA ARG A 38 6.40 -7.79 -7.49
C ARG A 38 5.17 -8.29 -6.74
N GLU A 39 4.21 -7.39 -6.54
CA GLU A 39 2.98 -7.63 -5.80
C GLU A 39 2.09 -8.70 -6.47
N PHE A 40 2.14 -8.75 -7.81
CA PHE A 40 1.45 -9.78 -8.58
C PHE A 40 2.14 -11.16 -8.48
N LEU A 41 3.46 -11.23 -8.62
CA LEU A 41 4.21 -12.49 -8.67
C LEU A 41 4.46 -13.11 -7.30
N LEU A 42 4.59 -12.29 -6.25
CA LEU A 42 4.97 -12.76 -4.91
C LEU A 42 4.00 -13.81 -4.33
N PRO A 43 2.65 -13.62 -4.38
CA PRO A 43 1.72 -14.63 -3.88
C PRO A 43 1.76 -15.92 -4.71
N ILE A 44 1.90 -15.80 -6.04
CA ILE A 44 1.93 -16.95 -6.97
C ILE A 44 3.12 -17.87 -6.67
N LEU A 45 4.27 -17.27 -6.38
CA LEU A 45 5.53 -18.00 -6.26
C LEU A 45 5.80 -18.47 -4.83
N SER A 46 5.19 -17.81 -3.84
CA SER A 46 5.27 -18.24 -2.43
C SER A 46 4.37 -19.44 -2.12
N GLN A 47 3.37 -19.75 -2.95
CA GLN A 47 2.51 -20.93 -2.78
C GLN A 47 3.28 -22.26 -2.86
N ASN A 48 4.33 -22.33 -3.69
CA ASN A 48 5.02 -23.58 -4.02
C ASN A 48 6.45 -23.70 -3.45
N SER A 49 6.97 -22.64 -2.81
CA SER A 49 8.33 -22.65 -2.24
C SER A 49 8.38 -21.93 -0.89
N PRO A 50 8.45 -22.66 0.24
CA PRO A 50 8.56 -22.03 1.57
C PRO A 50 9.91 -21.33 1.79
N SER A 51 10.96 -21.66 1.02
CA SER A 51 12.27 -21.01 1.07
C SER A 51 12.40 -19.82 0.10
N GLY A 52 11.34 -19.53 -0.67
CA GLY A 52 11.29 -18.48 -1.67
C GLY A 52 12.03 -18.81 -2.96
N ASN A 53 12.00 -17.87 -3.90
CA ASN A 53 12.62 -17.99 -5.22
C ASN A 53 13.90 -17.15 -5.26
N ILE A 54 15.06 -17.77 -5.51
CA ILE A 54 16.36 -17.07 -5.40
C ILE A 54 16.44 -15.92 -6.40
N GLY A 55 15.96 -16.10 -7.64
CA GLY A 55 15.91 -15.02 -8.64
C GLY A 55 15.10 -13.83 -8.16
N LEU A 56 13.94 -14.07 -7.52
CA LEU A 56 13.12 -12.99 -6.97
C LEU A 56 13.71 -12.33 -5.72
N GLN A 57 14.32 -13.10 -4.83
CA GLN A 57 15.04 -12.56 -3.68
C GLN A 57 16.18 -11.63 -4.11
N MET A 58 16.80 -11.90 -5.26
CA MET A 58 17.77 -10.99 -5.85
C MET A 58 17.13 -9.67 -6.29
N LEU A 59 15.91 -9.70 -6.86
CA LEU A 59 15.19 -8.48 -7.24
C LEU A 59 14.82 -7.62 -6.02
N ASP A 60 14.57 -8.26 -4.88
CA ASP A 60 14.28 -7.60 -3.59
C ASP A 60 15.50 -6.95 -2.94
N ARG A 61 16.70 -7.35 -3.37
CA ARG A 61 17.95 -6.80 -2.86
C ARG A 61 18.05 -5.30 -3.12
N HIS A 62 18.76 -4.60 -2.24
CA HIS A 62 19.00 -3.16 -2.35
C HIS A 62 17.69 -2.37 -2.49
N TRP A 63 16.72 -2.67 -1.61
CA TRP A 63 15.44 -1.97 -1.53
C TRP A 63 14.59 -2.11 -2.81
N GLY A 64 14.56 -3.30 -3.41
CA GLY A 64 13.76 -3.55 -4.61
C GLY A 64 14.32 -2.91 -5.88
N ALA A 65 15.63 -2.64 -5.93
CA ALA A 65 16.26 -2.04 -7.11
C ALA A 65 16.17 -2.95 -8.34
N GLY A 66 16.15 -4.27 -8.17
CA GLY A 66 15.97 -5.19 -9.29
C GLY A 66 14.58 -5.07 -9.90
N TRP A 67 13.54 -5.00 -9.05
CA TRP A 67 12.17 -4.75 -9.50
C TRP A 67 12.02 -3.41 -10.21
N ASN A 68 12.71 -2.36 -9.73
CA ASN A 68 12.70 -1.07 -10.42
C ASN A 68 13.28 -1.18 -11.84
N LEU A 69 14.46 -1.80 -11.97
CA LEU A 69 15.09 -1.98 -13.27
C LEU A 69 14.21 -2.81 -14.21
N LEU A 70 13.64 -3.90 -13.70
CA LEU A 70 12.75 -4.76 -14.47
C LEU A 70 11.52 -3.99 -14.96
N ALA A 71 10.89 -3.20 -14.10
CA ALA A 71 9.76 -2.36 -14.48
C ALA A 71 10.12 -1.34 -15.57
N LEU A 72 11.29 -0.70 -15.46
CA LEU A 72 11.78 0.27 -16.43
C LEU A 72 12.15 -0.36 -17.79
N LEU A 73 12.65 -1.60 -17.79
CA LEU A 73 12.91 -2.35 -19.02
C LEU A 73 11.60 -2.77 -19.72
N LEU A 74 10.58 -3.09 -18.92
CA LEU A 74 9.26 -3.54 -19.38
C LEU A 74 8.26 -2.41 -19.60
N ALA A 75 8.69 -1.15 -19.48
CA ALA A 75 7.79 -0.01 -19.65
C ALA A 75 7.03 -0.10 -20.99
N THR A 76 5.70 0.02 -20.89
CA THR A 76 4.77 -0.12 -22.02
C THR A 76 4.97 1.00 -23.03
N LYS A 77 5.21 2.22 -22.56
CA LYS A 77 5.53 3.36 -23.40
C LYS A 77 7.04 3.46 -23.64
N SER A 78 7.42 3.70 -24.90
CA SER A 78 8.82 3.73 -25.32
C SER A 78 9.61 4.90 -24.70
N ASP A 79 8.97 6.03 -24.45
CA ASP A 79 9.52 7.22 -23.79
C ASP A 79 9.88 6.98 -22.31
N LYS A 80 9.17 6.05 -21.65
CA LYS A 80 9.43 5.65 -20.26
C LYS A 80 10.40 4.48 -20.14
N ARG A 81 10.79 3.86 -21.25
CA ARG A 81 11.69 2.71 -21.25
C ARG A 81 13.13 3.18 -21.04
N ILE A 82 13.84 2.52 -20.12
CA ILE A 82 15.23 2.87 -19.80
C ILE A 82 16.16 2.59 -20.98
N SER A 83 17.10 3.50 -21.23
CA SER A 83 18.15 3.30 -22.22
C SER A 83 19.15 2.23 -21.77
N CYS A 84 19.86 1.60 -22.70
CA CYS A 84 20.89 0.61 -22.33
C CYS A 84 21.99 1.21 -21.45
N VAL A 85 22.38 2.46 -21.70
CA VAL A 85 23.41 3.16 -20.93
C VAL A 85 22.94 3.42 -19.50
N ASP A 86 21.69 3.86 -19.33
CA ASP A 86 21.11 4.11 -18.01
C ASP A 86 20.85 2.81 -17.25
N ALA A 87 20.45 1.74 -17.94
CA ALA A 87 20.28 0.41 -17.36
C ALA A 87 21.61 -0.10 -16.79
N LEU A 88 22.71 0.04 -17.52
CA LEU A 88 24.04 -0.33 -17.04
C LEU A 88 24.49 0.50 -15.83
N ARG A 89 24.02 1.74 -15.71
CA ARG A 89 24.25 2.63 -14.55
C ARG A 89 23.24 2.42 -13.43
N HIS A 90 22.28 1.50 -13.57
CA HIS A 90 21.26 1.29 -12.56
C HIS A 90 21.88 0.74 -11.26
N PRO A 91 21.44 1.19 -10.06
CA PRO A 91 21.97 0.73 -8.77
C PRO A 91 21.96 -0.80 -8.59
N PHE A 92 21.00 -1.48 -9.23
CA PHE A 92 20.93 -2.95 -9.25
C PHE A 92 22.15 -3.62 -9.90
N LEU A 93 22.63 -3.10 -11.04
CA LEU A 93 23.74 -3.69 -11.80
C LEU A 93 25.12 -3.16 -11.37
N CYS A 94 25.19 -1.89 -10.96
CA CYS A 94 26.44 -1.25 -10.51
C CYS A 94 26.79 -1.51 -9.04
N GLY A 95 25.81 -1.91 -8.23
CA GLY A 95 25.96 -2.12 -6.79
C GLY A 95 26.17 -0.82 -6.00
N PRO A 96 26.14 -0.89 -4.66
CA PRO A 96 26.12 0.30 -3.77
C PRO A 96 27.43 1.09 -3.75
N LYS A 97 28.51 0.58 -4.36
CA LYS A 97 29.85 1.20 -4.33
C LYS A 97 30.03 2.29 -5.40
N TRP A 98 29.14 2.36 -6.40
CA TRP A 98 29.18 3.40 -7.41
C TRP A 98 28.32 4.59 -6.97
N ARG A 99 28.96 5.75 -6.80
CA ARG A 99 28.28 7.03 -6.48
C ARG A 99 27.54 7.54 -7.72
N ILE A 100 26.50 6.84 -8.15
CA ILE A 100 25.50 7.43 -9.01
C ILE A 100 24.65 8.29 -8.07
N SER A 101 24.56 9.60 -8.30
CA SER A 101 23.60 10.46 -7.61
C SER A 101 22.20 9.96 -7.94
N PRO A 102 21.52 9.21 -7.05
CA PRO A 102 20.26 8.59 -7.40
C PRO A 102 19.23 9.70 -7.59
N THR A 103 18.38 9.55 -8.61
CA THR A 103 17.25 10.46 -8.78
C THR A 103 16.28 10.33 -7.60
N VAL A 104 15.52 11.39 -7.32
CA VAL A 104 14.50 11.38 -6.24
C VAL A 104 13.52 10.21 -6.43
N ASN A 105 13.19 9.86 -7.67
CA ASN A 105 12.31 8.74 -8.00
C ASN A 105 12.88 7.39 -7.55
N VAL A 106 14.18 7.13 -7.74
CA VAL A 106 14.84 5.90 -7.31
C VAL A 106 14.90 5.82 -5.78
N VAL A 107 15.18 6.96 -5.12
CA VAL A 107 15.16 7.03 -3.66
C VAL A 107 13.76 6.71 -3.12
N ARG A 108 12.72 7.37 -3.67
CA ARG A 108 11.31 7.14 -3.31
C ARG A 108 10.90 5.68 -3.54
N TRP A 109 11.26 5.10 -4.69
CA TRP A 109 11.02 3.69 -4.98
C TRP A 109 11.64 2.77 -3.92
N GLY A 110 12.91 3.03 -3.57
CA GLY A 110 13.63 2.25 -2.57
C GLY A 110 12.99 2.34 -1.19
N LEU A 111 12.57 3.54 -0.79
CA LEU A 111 11.88 3.75 0.47
C LEU A 111 10.55 3.01 0.53
N GLY A 112 9.73 3.10 -0.53
CA GLY A 112 8.46 2.38 -0.64
C GLY A 112 8.66 0.87 -0.56
N SER A 113 9.59 0.35 -1.36
CA SER A 113 9.89 -1.10 -1.36
C SER A 113 10.44 -1.58 -0.01
N THR A 114 11.20 -0.73 0.70
CA THR A 114 11.67 -1.04 2.06
C THR A 114 10.54 -0.99 3.07
N ALA A 115 9.61 -0.04 2.96
CA ALA A 115 8.46 0.07 3.83
C ALA A 115 7.54 -1.15 3.67
N VAL A 116 7.24 -1.55 2.43
CA VAL A 116 6.49 -2.78 2.12
C VAL A 116 7.17 -3.99 2.73
N ARG A 117 8.47 -4.18 2.50
CA ARG A 117 9.19 -5.33 3.05
C ARG A 117 9.21 -5.33 4.59
N LEU A 118 9.41 -4.17 5.22
CA LEU A 118 9.35 -4.07 6.68
C LEU A 118 7.94 -4.34 7.23
N ALA A 119 6.89 -4.10 6.45
CA ALA A 119 5.53 -4.46 6.82
C ALA A 119 5.25 -5.97 6.61
N GLU A 120 5.87 -6.59 5.60
CA GLU A 120 5.79 -8.04 5.38
C GLU A 120 6.61 -8.84 6.42
N ASP A 121 7.76 -8.30 6.84
CA ASP A 121 8.65 -8.93 7.82
C ASP A 121 8.00 -8.92 9.23
N TYR A 122 7.47 -10.08 9.63
CA TYR A 122 6.53 -10.34 10.74
C TYR A 122 6.89 -9.90 12.18
N ILE A 123 7.99 -9.16 12.43
CA ILE A 123 8.55 -8.95 13.79
C ILE A 123 8.52 -7.47 14.22
N TYR A 124 7.33 -6.93 14.44
CA TYR A 124 7.11 -5.52 14.78
C TYR A 124 7.53 -5.13 16.21
N GLY A 125 8.83 -5.06 16.45
CA GLY A 125 9.38 -4.31 17.58
C GLY A 125 9.12 -2.81 17.44
N HIS A 126 9.09 -2.10 18.57
CA HIS A 126 8.90 -0.65 18.61
C HIS A 126 9.89 0.13 17.71
N HIS A 127 11.11 -0.38 17.54
CA HIS A 127 12.10 0.18 16.61
C HIS A 127 11.66 0.11 15.14
N GLN A 128 11.08 -1.01 14.70
CA GLN A 128 10.60 -1.16 13.33
C GLN A 128 9.40 -0.27 13.06
N ARG A 129 8.47 -0.14 14.01
CA ARG A 129 7.32 0.78 13.92
C ARG A 129 7.76 2.23 13.74
N ARG A 130 8.72 2.69 14.55
CA ARG A 130 9.32 4.03 14.40
C ARG A 130 9.99 4.22 13.04
N ARG A 131 10.64 3.17 12.52
CA ARG A 131 11.31 3.21 11.22
C ARG A 131 10.31 3.26 10.05
N LEU A 132 9.22 2.50 10.14
CA LEU A 132 8.11 2.55 9.16
C LEU A 132 7.44 3.92 9.15
N ALA A 133 7.09 4.46 10.31
CA ALA A 133 6.53 5.82 10.43
C ALA A 133 7.46 6.86 9.79
N TYR A 134 8.76 6.79 10.09
CA TYR A 134 9.76 7.66 9.49
C TYR A 134 9.85 7.53 7.95
N PHE A 135 9.77 6.30 7.43
CA PHE A 135 9.77 6.10 5.97
C PHE A 135 8.51 6.64 5.31
N ILE A 136 7.34 6.49 5.93
CA ILE A 136 6.09 7.07 5.43
C ILE A 136 6.22 8.59 5.33
N GLU A 137 6.65 9.25 6.41
CA GLU A 137 6.88 10.70 6.41
C GLU A 137 7.87 11.12 5.31
N LEU A 138 8.98 10.40 5.17
CA LEU A 138 10.01 10.73 4.19
C LEU A 138 9.50 10.53 2.75
N MET A 139 8.69 9.51 2.49
CA MET A 139 8.06 9.31 1.18
C MET A 139 7.08 10.42 0.83
N GLU A 140 6.28 10.88 1.80
CA GLU A 140 5.35 11.99 1.61
C GLU A 140 6.08 13.31 1.35
N VAL A 141 7.19 13.58 2.07
CA VAL A 141 8.03 14.77 1.88
C VAL A 141 8.77 14.75 0.55
N LEU A 142 9.29 13.60 0.13
CA LEU A 142 10.02 13.45 -1.12
C LEU A 142 9.11 13.34 -2.36
N ASN A 143 7.79 13.39 -2.20
CA ASN A 143 6.88 13.24 -3.32
C ASN A 143 6.91 14.49 -4.21
N PRO A 144 7.42 14.42 -5.45
CA PRO A 144 7.63 15.60 -6.29
C PRO A 144 6.35 16.13 -6.94
N ASN A 145 5.27 15.34 -6.93
CA ASN A 145 4.06 15.63 -7.70
C ASN A 145 3.15 16.60 -6.95
N SER A 146 3.43 17.91 -6.99
CA SER A 146 2.45 18.94 -6.61
C SER A 146 1.21 18.97 -7.49
N SER A 147 1.28 18.41 -8.71
CA SER A 147 0.14 18.28 -9.61
C SER A 147 -0.73 17.09 -9.17
N THR A 148 -1.78 17.42 -8.44
CA THR A 148 -2.99 16.61 -8.20
C THR A 148 -3.71 16.14 -9.48
N GLU A 149 -3.13 16.42 -10.66
CA GLU A 149 -3.69 16.09 -11.97
C GLU A 149 -3.99 14.59 -12.07
N ASN A 150 -5.30 14.34 -12.04
CA ASN A 150 -6.00 13.10 -12.30
C ASN A 150 -5.65 11.94 -11.37
N TRP A 151 -5.64 12.18 -10.05
CA TRP A 151 -5.86 11.12 -9.06
C TRP A 151 -7.01 10.19 -9.47
N LEU A 152 -8.08 10.76 -10.02
CA LEU A 152 -9.22 10.04 -10.61
C LEU A 152 -8.82 8.99 -11.66
N ARG A 153 -7.76 9.20 -12.45
CA ARG A 153 -7.28 8.22 -13.43
C ARG A 153 -6.33 7.18 -12.84
N LEU A 154 -5.62 7.52 -11.77
CA LEU A 154 -4.52 6.70 -11.22
C LEU A 154 -4.95 5.80 -10.07
N LEU A 155 -5.95 6.26 -9.33
CA LEU A 155 -6.42 5.69 -8.09
C LEU A 155 -7.42 4.54 -8.25
N PRO A 156 -8.25 4.46 -9.31
CA PRO A 156 -9.14 3.32 -9.53
C PRO A 156 -8.40 1.99 -9.47
N GLY A 157 -9.06 1.02 -8.84
CA GLY A 157 -8.52 -0.30 -8.58
C GLY A 157 -8.54 -0.66 -7.10
N ARG A 158 -7.96 -1.82 -6.80
CA ARG A 158 -8.01 -2.45 -5.48
C ARG A 158 -6.69 -2.29 -4.75
N TRP A 159 -6.75 -1.88 -3.49
CA TRP A 159 -5.60 -1.57 -2.67
C TRP A 159 -5.64 -2.39 -1.38
N CYS A 160 -4.59 -3.16 -1.12
CA CYS A 160 -4.43 -3.94 0.11
C CYS A 160 -3.78 -3.09 1.20
N LEU A 161 -4.37 -3.07 2.39
CA LEU A 161 -3.81 -2.41 3.54
C LEU A 161 -2.70 -3.25 4.16
N LEU A 162 -1.47 -2.73 4.17
CA LEU A 162 -0.31 -3.42 4.74
C LEU A 162 -0.01 -2.99 6.18
N TYR A 163 -0.14 -1.69 6.46
CA TYR A 163 0.29 -1.14 7.74
C TYR A 163 -0.53 0.08 8.12
N CYS A 164 -0.75 0.26 9.43
CA CYS A 164 -1.33 1.47 9.98
C CYS A 164 -0.52 1.91 11.21
N THR A 165 -0.15 3.20 11.28
CA THR A 165 0.65 3.74 12.41
C THR A 165 -0.13 3.77 13.73
N GLY A 166 -1.46 3.78 13.68
CA GLY A 166 -2.33 3.76 14.85
C GLY A 166 -2.55 2.33 15.37
N ARG A 167 -3.45 1.59 14.72
CA ARG A 167 -3.77 0.19 15.05
C ARG A 167 -3.14 -0.78 14.06
N HIS A 168 -2.58 -1.87 14.57
CA HIS A 168 -2.04 -2.95 13.75
C HIS A 168 -3.13 -3.98 13.44
N ILE A 169 -3.13 -4.47 12.18
CA ILE A 169 -4.03 -5.53 11.73
C ILE A 169 -3.49 -6.89 12.16
N GLY A 170 -4.35 -7.75 12.70
CA GLY A 170 -4.10 -9.18 12.87
C GLY A 170 -3.03 -9.58 13.90
N LEU A 171 -2.38 -8.61 14.57
CA LEU A 171 -1.32 -8.87 15.56
C LEU A 171 -1.75 -8.39 16.94
N THR A 172 -2.38 -9.29 17.70
CA THR A 172 -2.65 -9.07 19.12
C THR A 172 -2.24 -10.29 19.92
N LEU A 173 -1.59 -10.07 21.07
CA LEU A 173 -1.38 -11.10 22.09
C LEU A 173 -2.67 -11.45 22.85
N ARG A 174 -3.77 -10.79 22.51
CA ARG A 174 -5.09 -11.04 23.09
C ARG A 174 -5.56 -12.41 22.63
N GLN A 175 -6.25 -13.12 23.51
CA GLN A 175 -6.97 -14.35 23.20
C GLN A 175 -8.48 -14.06 23.22
N PRO A 176 -9.04 -13.46 22.15
CA PRO A 176 -10.45 -13.10 22.12
C PRO A 176 -11.33 -14.34 22.03
N THR A 177 -12.56 -14.24 22.56
CA THR A 177 -13.62 -15.24 22.44
C THR A 177 -14.85 -14.56 21.82
N PRO A 178 -15.12 -14.76 20.51
CA PRO A 178 -14.55 -15.74 19.58
C PRO A 178 -13.17 -15.34 19.03
N ARG A 179 -12.40 -16.34 18.62
CA ARG A 179 -11.09 -16.14 17.99
C ARG A 179 -11.28 -15.77 16.54
N VAL A 180 -10.90 -14.55 16.17
CA VAL A 180 -11.02 -14.05 14.80
C VAL A 180 -9.63 -13.70 14.28
N LEU A 181 -9.30 -14.23 13.11
CA LEU A 181 -8.10 -13.90 12.36
C LEU A 181 -8.48 -13.02 11.17
N ILE A 182 -7.94 -11.80 11.10
CA ILE A 182 -8.06 -10.99 9.88
C ILE A 182 -7.19 -11.62 8.79
N SER A 183 -7.78 -11.82 7.61
CA SER A 183 -7.07 -12.32 6.44
C SER A 183 -6.49 -11.14 5.66
N ASP A 184 -7.29 -10.56 4.77
CA ASP A 184 -6.93 -9.38 3.99
C ASP A 184 -7.89 -8.23 4.28
N ALA A 185 -7.37 -7.01 4.24
CA ALA A 185 -8.17 -5.79 4.23
C ALA A 185 -7.87 -5.01 2.94
N PHE A 186 -8.90 -4.79 2.13
CA PHE A 186 -8.80 -4.10 0.85
C PHE A 186 -9.65 -2.84 0.85
N LEU A 187 -9.21 -1.85 0.10
CA LEU A 187 -9.93 -0.64 -0.23
C LEU A 187 -9.97 -0.54 -1.76
N THR A 188 -11.17 -0.58 -2.33
CA THR A 188 -11.40 -0.51 -3.77
C THR A 188 -11.97 0.85 -4.10
N PHE A 189 -11.38 1.50 -5.10
CA PHE A 189 -11.92 2.70 -5.69
C PHE A 189 -12.41 2.35 -7.09
N ALA A 190 -13.68 2.61 -7.36
CA ALA A 190 -14.26 2.46 -8.68
C ALA A 190 -14.87 3.80 -9.12
N GLU A 191 -14.84 4.05 -10.42
CA GLU A 191 -15.53 5.20 -11.00
C GLU A 191 -17.04 4.94 -10.93
N ALA A 192 -17.79 5.88 -10.37
CA ALA A 192 -19.24 5.76 -10.35
C ALA A 192 -19.76 5.87 -11.80
N PRO A 193 -20.57 4.92 -12.29
CA PRO A 193 -21.21 5.08 -13.58
C PRO A 193 -22.20 6.24 -13.49
N GLU A 194 -22.13 7.18 -14.43
CA GLU A 194 -23.15 8.23 -14.68
C GLU A 194 -23.16 9.49 -13.79
N SER A 195 -22.01 9.98 -13.29
CA SER A 195 -21.95 11.32 -12.68
C SER A 195 -21.15 12.34 -13.53
N VAL A 196 -21.75 13.51 -13.76
CA VAL A 196 -21.11 14.67 -14.43
C VAL A 196 -19.94 15.22 -13.58
N ASP A 197 -19.99 15.00 -12.26
CA ASP A 197 -18.91 15.25 -11.32
C ASP A 197 -18.10 13.97 -11.05
N PRO A 198 -16.79 14.04 -10.80
CA PRO A 198 -15.96 12.87 -10.56
C PRO A 198 -16.14 12.32 -9.14
N ILE A 199 -17.20 11.53 -8.94
CA ILE A 199 -17.47 10.81 -7.70
C ILE A 199 -16.92 9.38 -7.85
N LEU A 200 -16.17 8.93 -6.86
CA LEU A 200 -15.68 7.56 -6.79
C LEU A 200 -16.53 6.77 -5.79
N SER A 201 -16.92 5.56 -6.16
CA SER A 201 -17.42 4.60 -5.17
C SER A 201 -16.23 3.99 -4.44
N LEU A 202 -16.28 4.02 -3.11
CA LEU A 202 -15.29 3.50 -2.20
C LEU A 202 -15.83 2.26 -1.51
N THR A 203 -15.12 1.15 -1.60
CA THR A 203 -15.50 -0.13 -0.99
C THR A 203 -14.37 -0.65 -0.13
N SER A 204 -14.59 -0.75 1.18
CA SER A 204 -13.69 -1.44 2.10
C SER A 204 -14.14 -2.89 2.26
N ASP A 205 -13.28 -3.85 1.91
CA ASP A 205 -13.52 -5.28 2.09
C ASP A 205 -12.55 -5.83 3.14
N ILE A 206 -13.07 -6.40 4.22
CA ILE A 206 -12.28 -7.02 5.29
C ILE A 206 -12.67 -8.49 5.38
N GLY A 207 -11.79 -9.36 4.88
CA GLY A 207 -11.92 -10.79 5.04
C GLY A 207 -11.44 -11.23 6.42
N PHE A 208 -12.18 -12.12 7.08
CA PHE A 208 -11.79 -12.69 8.35
C PHE A 208 -12.12 -14.19 8.44
N LYS A 209 -11.43 -14.89 9.32
CA LYS A 209 -11.68 -16.30 9.65
C LYS A 209 -12.01 -16.44 11.12
N ILE A 210 -13.15 -17.05 11.41
CA ILE A 210 -13.54 -17.44 12.77
C ILE A 210 -12.90 -18.78 13.05
N MET A 211 -11.95 -18.77 13.97
CA MET A 211 -11.21 -19.94 14.38
C MET A 211 -12.00 -20.71 15.43
N PRO A 212 -11.91 -22.05 15.45
CA PRO A 212 -12.51 -22.85 16.52
C PRO A 212 -11.92 -22.45 17.89
N GLU A 213 -12.70 -22.63 18.96
CA GLU A 213 -12.30 -22.26 20.32
C GLU A 213 -11.24 -23.19 20.92
N SER A 214 -11.04 -24.38 20.33
CA SER A 214 -9.91 -25.29 20.61
C SER A 214 -8.56 -24.66 20.24
N ASP A 215 -7.44 -25.34 20.45
CA ASP A 215 -6.10 -24.82 20.11
C ASP A 215 -6.02 -24.21 18.70
N TRP A 216 -5.17 -23.18 18.54
CA TRP A 216 -4.97 -22.54 17.25
C TRP A 216 -4.48 -23.58 16.24
N PRO A 217 -5.29 -23.93 15.23
CA PRO A 217 -4.89 -24.93 14.28
C PRO A 217 -3.71 -24.37 13.48
N HIS A 218 -2.69 -25.20 13.28
CA HIS A 218 -1.43 -24.78 12.65
C HIS A 218 -1.64 -24.24 11.22
N ASP A 219 -2.67 -24.73 10.55
CA ASP A 219 -3.08 -24.31 9.20
C ASP A 219 -3.93 -23.03 9.19
N LYS A 220 -4.25 -22.47 10.37
CA LYS A 220 -5.14 -21.32 10.55
C LYS A 220 -6.51 -21.53 9.87
N SER A 221 -7.00 -22.77 9.86
CA SER A 221 -8.33 -23.11 9.34
C SER A 221 -9.47 -22.59 10.22
N GLY A 222 -10.54 -22.12 9.57
CA GLY A 222 -11.69 -21.55 10.26
C GLY A 222 -12.82 -21.23 9.30
N THR A 223 -13.95 -20.77 9.83
CA THR A 223 -15.08 -20.33 9.01
C THR A 223 -14.80 -18.96 8.43
N GLU A 224 -14.89 -18.82 7.12
CA GLU A 224 -14.65 -17.56 6.43
C GLU A 224 -15.85 -16.61 6.57
N GLY A 225 -15.55 -15.32 6.66
CA GLY A 225 -16.52 -14.25 6.55
C GLY A 225 -15.89 -13.01 5.91
N ASN A 226 -16.75 -12.15 5.40
CA ASN A 226 -16.35 -10.90 4.77
C ASN A 226 -17.22 -9.76 5.30
N LEU A 227 -16.57 -8.66 5.67
CA LEU A 227 -17.24 -7.42 6.02
C LEU A 227 -16.96 -6.42 4.91
N SER A 228 -18.01 -5.89 4.30
CA SER A 228 -17.90 -4.84 3.28
C SER A 228 -18.57 -3.56 3.74
N VAL A 229 -17.92 -2.43 3.50
CA VAL A 229 -18.45 -1.08 3.72
C VAL A 229 -18.33 -0.32 2.41
N THR A 230 -19.45 0.17 1.90
CA THR A 230 -19.50 0.93 0.64
C THR A 230 -19.99 2.34 0.89
N THR A 231 -19.40 3.30 0.21
CA THR A 231 -19.79 4.71 0.26
C THR A 231 -19.32 5.44 -1.00
N SER A 232 -19.77 6.67 -1.20
CA SER A 232 -19.28 7.54 -2.26
C SER A 232 -18.29 8.57 -1.70
N ALA A 233 -17.26 8.89 -2.48
CA ALA A 233 -16.23 9.84 -2.10
C ALA A 233 -15.86 10.76 -3.26
N ARG A 234 -15.72 12.05 -2.96
CA ARG A 234 -15.21 13.07 -3.87
C ARG A 234 -13.75 13.36 -3.52
N ILE A 235 -12.87 13.20 -4.51
CA ILE A 235 -11.45 13.55 -4.36
C ILE A 235 -11.25 14.96 -4.90
N THR A 236 -10.89 15.90 -4.02
CA THR A 236 -10.55 17.26 -4.42
C THR A 236 -9.06 17.55 -4.25
N PRO A 237 -8.46 18.32 -5.17
CA PRO A 237 -7.09 18.78 -5.00
C PRO A 237 -7.05 19.79 -3.84
N GLY A 238 -6.30 19.50 -2.78
CA GLY A 238 -6.23 20.42 -1.66
C GLY A 238 -5.78 19.80 -0.35
N ARG A 239 -5.25 20.65 0.52
CA ARG A 239 -4.91 20.28 1.90
C ARG A 239 -6.19 20.27 2.74
N ILE A 240 -6.51 19.15 3.38
CA ILE A 240 -7.37 19.18 4.56
C ILE A 240 -6.53 18.78 5.76
N TYR A 241 -5.92 19.80 6.38
CA TYR A 241 -5.73 19.80 7.82
C TYR A 241 -6.73 20.81 8.36
N THR A 242 -8.01 20.43 8.43
CA THR A 242 -9.02 21.25 9.11
C THR A 242 -8.88 20.99 10.60
N ASN A 243 -8.63 22.06 11.37
CA ASN A 243 -8.90 22.04 12.80
C ASN A 243 -10.41 21.86 12.97
N ALA A 244 -10.85 20.71 13.46
CA ALA A 244 -12.15 20.64 14.10
C ALA A 244 -12.01 21.35 15.46
N GLU A 245 -12.91 22.30 15.72
CA GLU A 245 -12.94 23.23 16.86
C GLU A 245 -12.08 24.49 16.67
N ASP A 246 -12.63 25.47 15.95
CA ASP A 246 -12.97 26.76 16.56
C ASP A 246 -13.60 27.70 15.52
N GLY A 247 -14.88 28.00 15.73
CA GLY A 247 -15.54 29.13 15.08
C GLY A 247 -14.97 30.43 15.63
N LYS A 248 -13.95 30.99 14.98
CA LYS A 248 -13.65 32.42 14.93
C LYS A 248 -12.51 32.69 13.96
N GLU A 249 -12.78 33.63 13.07
CA GLU A 249 -11.83 34.22 12.13
C GLU A 249 -10.51 34.58 12.82
N SER A 250 -9.48 33.78 12.59
CA SER A 250 -8.09 34.24 12.66
C SER A 250 -7.20 33.27 11.89
N SER A 251 -6.49 33.84 10.91
CA SER A 251 -5.47 33.18 10.10
C SER A 251 -4.38 32.57 10.98
N SER A 252 -4.54 31.31 11.39
CA SER A 252 -3.47 30.52 11.99
C SER A 252 -3.08 29.39 11.04
N ARG A 253 -2.05 29.66 10.24
CA ARG A 253 -1.35 28.67 9.43
C ARG A 253 -0.85 27.57 10.37
N ILE A 254 -1.42 26.36 10.30
CA ILE A 254 -0.83 25.17 10.89
C ILE A 254 0.48 24.94 10.14
N THR A 255 1.58 25.38 10.73
CA THR A 255 2.91 25.25 10.17
C THR A 255 3.29 23.77 10.11
N SER A 256 3.80 23.35 8.94
CA SER A 256 4.43 22.05 8.65
C SER A 256 5.54 21.66 9.64
N SER A 257 5.93 22.56 10.54
CA SER A 257 6.92 22.37 11.60
C SER A 257 6.50 21.37 12.67
N ARG A 258 5.20 21.16 12.91
CA ARG A 258 4.76 20.25 13.98
C ARG A 258 4.89 18.75 13.61
N TYR A 259 4.90 18.44 12.31
CA TYR A 259 5.05 17.07 11.78
C TYR A 259 6.49 16.71 11.42
N LEU A 260 7.31 17.70 11.06
CA LEU A 260 8.76 17.55 10.93
C LEU A 260 9.41 17.60 12.32
N GLY A 261 9.17 16.59 13.16
CA GLY A 261 9.82 16.46 14.46
C GLY A 261 11.33 16.70 14.33
N GLY A 262 11.93 17.39 15.32
CA GLY A 262 13.23 18.10 15.27
C GLY A 262 14.49 17.40 14.73
N LYS A 263 14.39 16.17 14.23
CA LYS A 263 15.43 15.45 13.47
C LYS A 263 15.60 15.94 12.03
N TRP A 264 14.64 16.68 11.48
CA TRP A 264 14.69 17.21 10.11
C TRP A 264 15.44 18.54 9.96
N GLY A 265 16.01 19.09 11.04
CA GLY A 265 16.78 20.35 11.01
C GLY A 265 17.97 20.35 10.03
N LYS A 266 18.45 19.18 9.57
CA LYS A 266 19.48 19.07 8.53
C LYS A 266 18.92 19.07 7.09
N ALA A 267 17.67 18.65 6.89
CA ALA A 267 16.99 18.72 5.59
C ALA A 267 16.53 20.16 5.26
N ALA A 268 16.43 21.03 6.27
CA ALA A 268 16.25 22.47 6.12
C ALA A 268 17.38 23.17 5.33
N LYS A 269 18.50 22.48 5.04
CA LYS A 269 19.58 22.95 4.16
C LYS A 269 19.33 22.70 2.66
N MET A 270 18.23 22.04 2.28
CA MET A 270 17.79 22.01 0.89
C MET A 270 17.35 23.42 0.47
N LYS A 271 17.97 23.98 -0.58
CA LYS A 271 17.69 25.33 -1.10
C LYS A 271 16.22 25.56 -1.49
N GLN A 272 15.46 24.48 -1.69
CA GLN A 272 14.00 24.48 -1.78
C GLN A 272 13.48 23.31 -0.95
N LEU A 273 12.83 23.60 0.18
CA LEU A 273 11.91 22.65 0.78
C LEU A 273 10.75 22.45 -0.22
N PRO A 274 10.27 21.22 -0.47
CA PRO A 274 9.09 21.03 -1.31
C PRO A 274 7.93 21.82 -0.72
N ALA A 275 7.38 22.76 -1.49
CA ALA A 275 6.46 23.79 -1.01
C ALA A 275 5.08 23.27 -0.54
N SER A 276 4.83 21.97 -0.66
CA SER A 276 3.56 21.35 -0.26
C SER A 276 3.70 19.84 -0.22
N LEU A 277 3.19 19.21 0.84
CA LEU A 277 2.81 17.79 0.75
C LEU A 277 1.73 17.70 -0.35
N PRO A 278 1.91 16.85 -1.37
CA PRO A 278 0.96 16.69 -2.45
C PRO A 278 -0.16 15.76 -1.99
N THR A 279 -1.04 16.35 -1.19
CA THR A 279 -2.12 15.62 -0.55
C THR A 279 -3.43 15.94 -1.27
N ALA A 280 -4.19 14.91 -1.61
CA ALA A 280 -5.56 15.05 -2.08
C ALA A 280 -6.50 14.89 -0.88
N SER A 281 -7.58 15.66 -0.83
CA SER A 281 -8.58 15.50 0.20
C SER A 281 -9.67 14.54 -0.24
N VAL A 282 -10.11 13.69 0.67
CA VAL A 282 -11.14 12.68 0.44
C VAL A 282 -12.37 13.12 1.21
N ASN A 283 -13.40 13.58 0.50
CA ASN A 283 -14.67 13.97 1.10
C ASN A 283 -15.66 12.83 0.90
N VAL A 284 -15.98 12.10 1.96
CA VAL A 284 -16.91 10.97 1.92
C VAL A 284 -18.32 11.46 2.23
N ASP A 285 -19.32 10.96 1.51
CA ASP A 285 -20.72 11.23 1.82
C ASP A 285 -21.20 10.32 2.96
N GLU A 286 -21.43 10.90 4.13
CA GLU A 286 -21.86 10.17 5.32
C GLU A 286 -23.30 9.64 5.21
N ASN A 287 -24.10 10.13 4.25
CA ASN A 287 -25.51 9.75 4.12
C ASN A 287 -25.71 8.47 3.30
N ASP A 288 -24.67 8.01 2.59
CA ASP A 288 -24.70 6.83 1.73
C ASP A 288 -23.63 5.84 2.16
N VAL A 289 -23.81 5.25 3.36
CA VAL A 289 -22.92 4.21 3.90
C VAL A 289 -23.70 2.92 4.06
N ASP A 290 -23.41 1.95 3.19
CA ASP A 290 -23.94 0.59 3.33
C ASP A 290 -22.89 -0.33 3.95
N VAL A 291 -23.30 -1.09 4.96
CA VAL A 291 -22.45 -2.02 5.73
C VAL A 291 -23.08 -3.40 5.68
N SER A 292 -22.38 -4.34 5.06
CA SER A 292 -22.83 -5.73 5.00
C SER A 292 -21.77 -6.67 5.55
N MET A 293 -22.20 -7.67 6.32
CA MET A 293 -21.35 -8.73 6.86
C MET A 293 -21.90 -10.08 6.43
N SER A 294 -21.05 -10.88 5.80
CA SER A 294 -21.35 -12.26 5.40
C SER A 294 -20.45 -13.23 6.16
N CYS A 295 -20.97 -14.42 6.44
CA CYS A 295 -20.26 -15.49 7.13
C CYS A 295 -20.70 -16.83 6.54
N GLY A 296 -19.75 -17.74 6.31
CA GLY A 296 -20.04 -19.09 5.82
C GLY A 296 -20.80 -19.99 6.82
N SER A 297 -21.01 -19.52 8.06
CA SER A 297 -21.81 -20.22 9.07
C SER A 297 -22.98 -19.38 9.56
N THR A 298 -24.07 -20.06 9.91
CA THR A 298 -25.21 -19.47 10.60
C THR A 298 -24.83 -19.13 12.05
N LEU A 299 -24.56 -17.86 12.32
CA LEU A 299 -24.25 -17.37 13.66
C LEU A 299 -25.51 -16.84 14.36
N LYS A 300 -25.65 -17.12 15.67
CA LYS A 300 -26.62 -16.41 16.51
C LYS A 300 -26.26 -14.92 16.57
N VAL A 301 -27.26 -14.04 16.66
CA VAL A 301 -27.06 -12.57 16.72
C VAL A 301 -26.03 -12.14 17.77
N LYS A 302 -26.05 -12.75 18.96
CA LYS A 302 -25.08 -12.46 20.03
C LYS A 302 -23.65 -12.83 19.63
N SER A 303 -23.45 -13.97 18.96
CA SER A 303 -22.13 -14.41 18.49
C SER A 303 -21.65 -13.54 17.34
N ALA A 304 -22.53 -13.20 16.38
CA ALA A 304 -22.21 -12.29 15.28
C ALA A 304 -21.74 -10.91 15.79
N ARG A 305 -22.40 -10.35 16.80
CA ARG A 305 -21.97 -9.09 17.44
C ARG A 305 -20.56 -9.18 18.04
N LYS A 306 -20.23 -10.29 18.69
CA LYS A 306 -18.88 -10.50 19.26
C LYS A 306 -17.81 -10.62 18.17
N VAL A 307 -18.10 -11.35 17.09
CA VAL A 307 -17.21 -11.43 15.92
C VAL A 307 -16.99 -10.04 15.34
N LEU A 308 -18.06 -9.29 15.08
CA LEU A 308 -17.97 -7.94 14.54
C LEU A 308 -17.15 -7.01 15.45
N GLN A 309 -17.35 -7.09 16.77
CA GLN A 309 -16.57 -6.31 17.73
C GLN A 309 -15.07 -6.67 17.67
N GLU A 310 -14.74 -7.95 17.53
CA GLU A 310 -13.35 -8.38 17.45
C GLU A 310 -12.71 -7.93 16.13
N VAL A 311 -13.43 -8.05 15.00
CA VAL A 311 -13.00 -7.49 13.71
C VAL A 311 -12.72 -5.98 13.87
N ARG A 312 -13.66 -5.21 14.47
CA ARG A 312 -13.50 -3.77 14.79
C ARG A 312 -12.33 -3.43 15.69
N THR A 313 -11.89 -4.37 16.50
CA THR A 313 -10.76 -4.16 17.39
C THR A 313 -9.43 -4.37 16.68
N GLN A 314 -9.37 -5.29 15.73
CA GLN A 314 -8.15 -5.63 15.00
C GLN A 314 -7.88 -4.74 13.78
N THR A 315 -8.89 -4.18 13.14
CA THR A 315 -8.67 -3.31 11.97
C THR A 315 -8.77 -1.82 12.31
N PRO A 316 -8.11 -0.94 11.53
CA PRO A 316 -8.16 0.50 11.75
C PRO A 316 -9.59 1.03 11.61
N PRO A 317 -9.99 2.02 12.42
CA PRO A 317 -11.33 2.60 12.34
C PRO A 317 -11.66 3.16 10.95
N GLU A 318 -10.66 3.66 10.23
CA GLU A 318 -10.78 4.20 8.87
C GLU A 318 -11.21 3.13 7.84
N MET A 319 -11.06 1.83 8.15
CA MET A 319 -11.52 0.74 7.28
C MET A 319 -12.98 0.34 7.54
N PHE A 320 -13.59 0.77 8.64
CA PHE A 320 -15.02 0.56 8.91
C PHE A 320 -15.87 1.79 8.67
N ASP A 321 -15.24 2.94 8.86
CA ASP A 321 -15.87 4.23 8.81
C ASP A 321 -15.02 5.09 7.89
N LEU A 322 -15.38 5.02 6.62
CA LEU A 322 -14.61 5.60 5.53
C LEU A 322 -14.61 7.13 5.62
N SER A 323 -15.57 7.76 6.30
CA SER A 323 -15.56 9.21 6.55
C SER A 323 -14.40 9.67 7.42
N LYS A 324 -13.75 8.74 8.14
CA LYS A 324 -12.53 9.04 8.89
C LYS A 324 -11.29 9.19 8.01
N ILE A 325 -11.36 8.89 6.71
CA ILE A 325 -10.28 9.15 5.76
C ILE A 325 -10.37 10.61 5.33
N VAL A 326 -9.34 11.40 5.64
CA VAL A 326 -9.33 12.84 5.38
C VAL A 326 -8.55 13.17 4.13
N CYS A 327 -7.39 12.56 3.97
CA CYS A 327 -6.47 12.95 2.92
C CYS A 327 -5.53 11.80 2.54
N GLY A 328 -4.93 11.89 1.35
CA GLY A 328 -4.06 10.86 0.83
C GLY A 328 -2.87 11.41 0.06
N THR A 329 -1.79 10.63 0.03
CA THR A 329 -0.61 10.84 -0.80
C THR A 329 -0.41 9.63 -1.71
N TYR A 330 -0.55 9.84 -3.02
CA TYR A 330 -0.26 8.84 -4.05
C TYR A 330 1.24 8.87 -4.32
N ILE A 331 1.92 7.77 -4.06
CA ILE A 331 3.38 7.69 -4.19
C ILE A 331 3.71 7.22 -5.61
N ASP A 332 3.21 6.06 -5.99
CA ASP A 332 3.33 5.51 -7.33
C ASP A 332 2.18 4.52 -7.60
N SER A 333 2.22 3.89 -8.77
CA SER A 333 1.29 2.86 -9.23
C SER A 333 1.14 1.66 -8.29
N ARG A 334 2.07 1.45 -7.36
CA ARG A 334 2.05 0.35 -6.39
C ARG A 334 1.65 0.79 -5.00
N LEU A 335 1.93 2.04 -4.62
CA LEU A 335 1.89 2.47 -3.23
C LEU A 335 1.09 3.76 -3.03
N MET A 336 0.23 3.74 -2.02
CA MET A 336 -0.55 4.89 -1.58
C MET A 336 -0.54 4.99 -0.06
N VAL A 337 -0.55 6.21 0.46
CA VAL A 337 -0.74 6.48 1.89
C VAL A 337 -2.02 7.26 2.09
N LEU A 338 -2.92 6.77 2.94
CA LEU A 338 -4.11 7.53 3.37
C LEU A 338 -3.95 7.94 4.83
N ARG A 339 -4.54 9.07 5.20
CA ARG A 339 -4.49 9.65 6.53
C ARG A 339 -5.87 9.71 7.15
N GLY A 340 -5.96 9.24 8.39
CA GLY A 340 -7.16 9.34 9.21
C GLY A 340 -7.31 10.70 9.90
N VAL A 341 -8.52 11.01 10.39
CA VAL A 341 -8.81 12.21 11.22
C VAL A 341 -7.90 12.29 12.45
N ASN A 342 -7.53 11.15 13.02
CA ASN A 342 -6.62 11.01 14.16
C ASN A 342 -5.13 11.21 13.80
N GLY A 343 -4.81 11.48 12.53
CA GLY A 343 -3.43 11.60 12.03
C GLY A 343 -2.73 10.26 11.76
N SER A 344 -3.42 9.13 11.91
CA SER A 344 -2.91 7.80 11.55
C SER A 344 -2.55 7.76 10.06
N ALA A 345 -1.55 6.99 9.70
CA ALA A 345 -1.15 6.74 8.32
C ALA A 345 -1.40 5.29 7.98
N LEU A 346 -2.22 5.07 6.96
CA LEU A 346 -2.54 3.77 6.38
C LEU A 346 -1.72 3.60 5.10
N LEU A 347 -0.84 2.61 5.10
CA LEU A 347 0.01 2.25 3.97
C LEU A 347 -0.68 1.17 3.14
N PHE A 348 -0.99 1.50 1.90
CA PHE A 348 -1.67 0.63 0.96
C PHE A 348 -0.78 0.24 -0.20
N VAL A 349 -0.88 -1.02 -0.61
CA VAL A 349 -0.25 -1.55 -1.82
C VAL A 349 -1.29 -1.99 -2.83
N ARG A 350 -1.08 -1.71 -4.11
CA ARG A 350 -2.01 -2.08 -5.17
C ARG A 350 -2.10 -3.59 -5.28
N SER A 351 -3.33 -4.10 -5.14
CA SER A 351 -3.65 -5.50 -5.33
C SER A 351 -4.25 -5.66 -6.72
N ASN A 352 -3.50 -6.32 -7.60
CA ASN A 352 -4.04 -6.72 -8.89
C ASN A 352 -4.81 -8.02 -8.67
N ARG A 353 -6.07 -7.93 -8.21
CA ARG A 353 -6.96 -9.08 -8.35
C ARG A 353 -7.32 -9.23 -9.82
N THR A 354 -6.91 -10.34 -10.39
CA THR A 354 -7.73 -11.04 -11.37
C THR A 354 -8.98 -11.52 -10.63
N SER A 355 -10.04 -10.71 -10.59
CA SER A 355 -11.38 -11.25 -10.34
C SER A 355 -11.81 -11.97 -11.61
N ASP A 356 -11.59 -13.29 -11.54
CA ASP A 356 -12.34 -14.42 -12.11
C ASP A 356 -12.18 -14.79 -13.59
N PRO A 357 -12.35 -16.07 -13.97
CA PRO A 357 -12.27 -17.35 -13.22
C PRO A 357 -10.99 -18.17 -13.52
#